data_AF-L1JEE2-F1
#
_entry.id   AF-L1JEE2-F1
#
_cell.length_a   1.000
_cell.length_b   1.000
_cell.length_c   1.000
_cell.angle_alpha   90.00
_cell.angle_beta   90.00
_cell.angle_gamma   90.00
#
_symmetry.space_group_name_H-M   'P 1'
#
loop_
_entity.id
_entity.type
_entity.pdbx_description
1 polymer ?
#
loop_
_entity_poly.entity_id
_entity_poly.type
_entity_poly.pdbx_seq_one_letter_code
_entity_poly.pdbx_strand_id
1 'polypeptide(L)'
;MYASQPPNGPQLSATFSKEEKYFSLATKSRADLEMEIQRLRAEKDELSKRFLQELSIKVNEIRQWRKRALQTQELLMIEKREKIIVHQQLSAMQTLVRVDPDRRRVNDVSVDFGILQEDKRFVPASKFSLQEEQEEKELKLKRGGNGGLGIRFAVSESGRVIVMEVMMEGSAFCQGGIKVGDEIVSVDSHTFEEGLQNRTAMEKEQTVEAISNLIKGSPGTEVNLRIRTSRPHPANIFEWDMSDYSTTPTKHSKKQARNVGQVPYHRSDLVL
;
A
#
# COMPACT_ATOMS: atom_id res chain seq x y z
N MET A 1 -92.72 -49.57 8.38
CA MET A 1 -92.82 -48.19 7.87
C MET A 1 -91.88 -47.32 8.69
N TYR A 2 -90.66 -47.06 8.20
CA TYR A 2 -89.76 -46.07 8.79
C TYR A 2 -89.51 -45.02 7.70
N ALA A 3 -90.03 -43.82 7.91
CA ALA A 3 -89.84 -42.69 7.02
C ALA A 3 -88.45 -42.12 7.26
N SER A 4 -87.53 -42.36 6.33
CA SER A 4 -86.20 -41.76 6.30
C SER A 4 -86.33 -40.25 6.08
N GLN A 5 -86.08 -39.46 7.11
CA GLN A 5 -86.00 -38.00 6.98
C GLN A 5 -84.77 -37.61 6.15
N PRO A 6 -84.91 -36.68 5.18
CA PRO A 6 -83.76 -36.15 4.47
C PRO A 6 -82.86 -35.35 5.43
N PRO A 7 -81.54 -35.47 5.32
CA PRO A 7 -80.62 -34.74 6.19
C PRO A 7 -80.77 -33.24 5.97
N ASN A 8 -81.07 -32.52 7.04
CA ASN A 8 -81.09 -31.05 7.09
C ASN A 8 -79.72 -30.49 6.66
N GLY A 9 -79.63 -30.07 5.39
CA GLY A 9 -78.51 -29.29 4.89
C GLY A 9 -78.77 -27.80 5.07
N PRO A 10 -78.16 -27.16 6.08
CA PRO A 10 -77.53 -25.87 5.81
C PRO A 10 -76.30 -25.66 6.72
N GLN A 11 -75.12 -26.12 6.32
CA GLN A 11 -73.86 -25.71 6.97
C GLN A 11 -72.77 -25.20 6.01
N LEU A 12 -72.97 -25.30 4.68
CA LEU A 12 -71.95 -24.91 3.70
C LEU A 12 -71.87 -23.39 3.46
N SER A 13 -72.93 -22.60 3.70
CA SER A 13 -72.86 -21.15 3.40
C SER A 13 -72.07 -20.33 4.44
N ALA A 14 -72.02 -20.77 5.70
CA ALA A 14 -71.32 -20.06 6.77
C ALA A 14 -69.79 -20.25 6.72
N THR A 15 -69.30 -21.32 6.09
CA THR A 15 -67.86 -21.59 5.93
C THR A 15 -67.27 -20.73 4.81
N PHE A 16 -67.99 -20.57 3.69
CA PHE A 16 -67.58 -19.75 2.55
C PHE A 16 -67.34 -18.27 2.92
N SER A 17 -68.19 -17.70 3.79
CA SER A 17 -68.05 -16.30 4.23
C SER A 17 -66.79 -16.03 5.07
N LYS A 18 -66.26 -17.04 5.78
CA LYS A 18 -65.01 -16.89 6.54
C LYS A 18 -63.81 -16.92 5.60
N GLU A 19 -63.81 -17.78 4.59
CA GLU A 19 -62.72 -17.91 3.62
C GLU A 19 -62.53 -16.64 2.78
N GLU A 20 -63.61 -15.98 2.35
CA GLU A 20 -63.54 -14.70 1.63
C GLU A 20 -62.90 -13.57 2.45
N LYS A 21 -63.13 -13.54 3.77
CA LYS A 21 -62.49 -12.58 4.67
C LYS A 21 -60.99 -12.84 4.82
N TYR A 22 -60.57 -14.11 4.89
CA TYR A 22 -59.15 -14.43 4.98
C TYR A 22 -58.42 -14.15 3.66
N PHE A 23 -59.06 -14.44 2.52
CA PHE A 23 -58.49 -14.13 1.21
C PHE A 23 -58.33 -12.63 1.00
N SER A 24 -59.35 -11.81 1.32
CA SER A 24 -59.24 -10.35 1.22
C SER A 24 -58.21 -9.73 2.17
N LEU A 25 -58.03 -10.31 3.37
CA LEU A 25 -56.97 -9.88 4.28
C LEU A 25 -55.58 -10.23 3.75
N ALA A 26 -55.42 -11.43 3.17
CA ALA A 26 -54.17 -11.88 2.58
C ALA A 26 -53.78 -11.06 1.34
N THR A 27 -54.73 -10.69 0.48
CA THR A 27 -54.45 -9.84 -0.69
C THR A 27 -54.05 -8.43 -0.28
N LYS A 28 -54.68 -7.86 0.75
CA LYS A 28 -54.28 -6.56 1.31
C LYS A 28 -52.86 -6.62 1.90
N SER A 29 -52.57 -7.64 2.71
CA SER A 29 -51.24 -7.84 3.29
C SER A 29 -50.16 -8.04 2.21
N ARG A 30 -50.48 -8.71 1.10
CA ARG A 30 -49.55 -8.86 -0.03
C ARG A 30 -49.25 -7.53 -0.71
N ALA A 31 -50.27 -6.71 -0.97
CA ALA A 31 -50.09 -5.40 -1.59
C ALA A 31 -49.22 -4.49 -0.72
N ASP A 32 -49.43 -4.50 0.60
CA ASP A 32 -48.62 -3.72 1.55
C ASP A 32 -47.15 -4.16 1.53
N LEU A 33 -46.87 -5.47 1.49
CA LEU A 33 -45.51 -6.01 1.37
C LEU A 33 -44.86 -5.67 0.02
N GLU A 34 -45.62 -5.72 -1.08
CA GLU A 34 -45.12 -5.35 -2.40
C GLU A 34 -44.72 -3.86 -2.45
N MET A 35 -45.50 -2.97 -1.82
CA MET A 35 -45.14 -1.55 -1.69
C MET A 35 -43.87 -1.35 -0.84
N GLU A 36 -43.74 -2.07 0.28
CA GLU A 36 -42.53 -1.95 1.13
C GLU A 36 -41.27 -2.44 0.41
N ILE A 37 -41.38 -3.54 -0.37
CA ILE A 37 -40.27 -4.02 -1.20
C ILE A 37 -39.87 -2.96 -2.25
N GLN A 38 -40.84 -2.30 -2.89
CA GLN A 38 -40.55 -1.22 -3.83
C GLN A 38 -39.87 -0.03 -3.16
N ARG A 39 -40.33 0.36 -1.96
CA ARG A 39 -39.73 1.43 -1.16
C ARG A 39 -38.27 1.13 -0.83
N LEU A 40 -37.99 -0.08 -0.32
CA LEU A 40 -36.64 -0.52 0.03
C LEU A 40 -35.71 -0.60 -1.19
N ARG A 41 -36.24 -0.99 -2.37
CA ARG A 41 -35.47 -0.96 -3.63
C ARG A 41 -35.08 0.47 -4.01
N ALA A 42 -36.03 1.42 -3.95
CA ALA A 42 -35.76 2.82 -4.23
C ALA A 42 -34.74 3.43 -3.25
N GLU A 43 -34.85 3.10 -1.95
CA GLU A 43 -33.89 3.54 -0.93
C GLU A 43 -32.48 2.98 -1.18
N LYS A 44 -32.37 1.69 -1.54
CA LYS A 44 -31.09 1.07 -1.91
C LYS A 44 -30.46 1.77 -3.13
N ASP A 45 -31.26 2.07 -4.14
CA ASP A 45 -30.77 2.74 -5.36
C ASP A 45 -30.29 4.17 -5.05
N GLU A 46 -31.00 4.89 -4.19
CA GLU A 46 -30.62 6.23 -3.73
C GLU A 46 -29.33 6.21 -2.91
N LEU A 47 -29.19 5.27 -1.97
CA LEU A 47 -27.96 5.07 -1.21
C LEU A 47 -26.77 4.73 -2.14
N SER A 48 -27.00 3.88 -3.14
CA SER A 48 -25.98 3.52 -4.11
C SER A 48 -25.51 4.73 -4.92
N LYS A 49 -26.43 5.61 -5.35
CA LYS A 49 -26.10 6.86 -6.03
C LYS A 49 -25.28 7.80 -5.15
N ARG A 50 -25.67 7.98 -3.88
CA ARG A 50 -24.94 8.82 -2.92
C ARG A 50 -23.52 8.32 -2.69
N PHE A 51 -23.36 7.01 -2.51
CA PHE A 51 -22.04 6.40 -2.34
C PHE A 51 -21.14 6.63 -3.56
N LEU A 52 -21.66 6.44 -4.78
CA LEU A 52 -20.91 6.71 -6.00
C LEU A 52 -20.54 8.20 -6.16
N GLN A 53 -21.44 9.10 -5.78
CA GLN A 53 -21.16 10.54 -5.77
C GLN A 53 -20.04 10.89 -4.79
N GLU A 54 -20.08 10.34 -3.58
CA GLU A 54 -19.04 10.56 -2.57
C GLU A 54 -17.67 10.03 -3.03
N LEU A 55 -17.62 8.83 -3.63
CA LEU A 55 -16.40 8.28 -4.21
C LEU A 55 -15.86 9.17 -5.34
N SER A 56 -16.72 9.69 -6.20
CA SER A 56 -16.33 10.60 -7.28
C SER A 56 -15.67 11.88 -6.76
N ILE A 57 -16.22 12.46 -5.68
CA ILE A 57 -15.65 13.63 -4.99
C ILE A 57 -14.26 13.29 -4.43
N LYS A 58 -14.14 12.22 -3.66
CA LYS A 58 -12.87 11.79 -3.05
C LYS A 58 -11.79 11.49 -4.08
N VAL A 59 -12.14 10.83 -5.19
CA VAL A 59 -11.19 10.57 -6.29
C VAL A 59 -10.70 11.88 -6.92
N ASN A 60 -11.56 12.87 -7.09
CA ASN A 60 -11.16 14.17 -7.62
C ASN A 60 -10.28 14.95 -6.64
N GLU A 61 -10.56 14.90 -5.35
CA GLU A 61 -9.71 15.48 -4.31
C GLU A 61 -8.30 14.87 -4.34
N ILE A 62 -8.19 13.55 -4.38
CA ILE A 62 -6.90 12.84 -4.48
C ILE A 62 -6.14 13.26 -5.74
N ARG A 63 -6.82 13.39 -6.89
CA ARG A 63 -6.19 13.87 -8.13
C ARG A 63 -5.68 15.31 -7.99
N GLN A 64 -6.43 16.19 -7.33
CA GLN A 64 -5.99 17.57 -7.09
C GLN A 64 -4.79 17.63 -6.15
N TRP A 65 -4.81 16.86 -5.07
CA TRP A 65 -3.68 16.72 -4.15
C TRP A 65 -2.42 16.25 -4.86
N ARG A 66 -2.52 15.21 -5.70
CA ARG A 66 -1.38 14.72 -6.50
C ARG A 66 -0.82 15.80 -7.42
N LYS A 67 -1.68 16.60 -8.07
CA LYS A 67 -1.24 17.72 -8.92
C LYS A 67 -0.49 18.78 -8.11
N ARG A 68 -1.01 19.15 -6.93
CA ARG A 68 -0.35 20.13 -6.04
C ARG A 68 1.00 19.60 -5.55
N ALA A 69 1.07 18.34 -5.13
CA ALA A 69 2.33 17.73 -4.68
C ALA A 69 3.40 17.75 -5.77
N LEU A 70 3.05 17.43 -7.01
CA LEU A 70 3.97 17.52 -8.16
C LEU A 70 4.45 18.95 -8.41
N GLN A 71 3.55 19.93 -8.38
CA GLN A 71 3.91 21.35 -8.53
C GLN A 71 4.87 21.82 -7.42
N THR A 72 4.61 21.43 -6.17
CA THR A 72 5.50 21.73 -5.05
C THR A 72 6.87 21.09 -5.23
N GLN A 73 6.93 19.85 -5.73
CA GLN A 73 8.20 19.17 -6.02
C GLN A 73 8.98 19.89 -7.12
N GLU A 74 8.33 20.34 -8.18
CA GLU A 74 8.95 21.12 -9.26
C GLU A 74 9.54 22.44 -8.73
N LEU A 75 8.78 23.19 -7.92
CA LEU A 75 9.26 24.42 -7.28
C LEU A 75 10.49 24.18 -6.40
N LEU A 76 10.48 23.10 -5.62
CA LEU A 76 11.61 22.75 -4.76
C LEU A 76 12.86 22.37 -5.58
N MET A 77 12.69 21.73 -6.73
CA MET A 77 13.79 21.45 -7.65
C MET A 77 14.35 22.72 -8.31
N ILE A 78 13.49 23.69 -8.63
CA ILE A 78 13.91 25.01 -9.12
C ILE A 78 14.71 25.74 -8.04
N GLU A 79 14.19 25.83 -6.81
CA GLU A 79 14.88 26.48 -5.69
C GLU A 79 16.26 25.85 -5.42
N LYS A 80 16.34 24.52 -5.46
CA LYS A 80 17.63 23.79 -5.34
C LYS A 80 18.60 24.17 -6.45
N ARG A 81 18.14 24.26 -7.70
CA ARG A 81 18.99 24.65 -8.84
C ARG A 81 19.47 26.09 -8.70
N GLU A 82 18.61 27.01 -8.27
CA GLU A 82 18.99 28.41 -8.04
C GLU A 82 20.06 28.53 -6.95
N LYS A 83 19.93 27.80 -5.83
CA LYS A 83 20.96 27.76 -4.78
C LYS A 83 22.32 27.29 -5.29
N ILE A 84 22.32 26.26 -6.14
CA ILE A 84 23.56 25.74 -6.75
C ILE A 84 24.21 26.81 -7.65
N ILE A 85 23.43 27.48 -8.50
CA ILE A 85 23.93 28.53 -9.40
C ILE A 85 24.54 29.68 -8.60
N VAL A 86 23.86 30.17 -7.57
CA VAL A 86 24.37 31.25 -6.71
C VAL A 86 25.66 30.83 -6.00
N HIS A 87 25.71 29.61 -5.47
CA HIS A 87 26.92 29.09 -4.82
C HIS A 87 28.11 28.98 -5.80
N GLN A 88 27.86 28.55 -7.04
CA GLN A 88 28.88 28.47 -8.08
C GLN A 88 29.41 29.86 -8.47
N GLN A 89 28.53 30.86 -8.62
CA GLN A 89 28.91 32.24 -8.89
C GLN A 89 29.74 32.85 -7.76
N LEU A 90 29.33 32.66 -6.50
CA LEU A 90 30.08 33.13 -5.33
C LEU A 90 31.47 32.49 -5.25
N SER A 91 31.56 31.19 -5.52
CA SER A 91 32.84 30.47 -5.54
C SER A 91 33.77 31.02 -6.63
N ALA A 92 33.26 31.28 -7.83
CA ALA A 92 34.01 31.89 -8.92
C ALA A 92 34.51 33.31 -8.56
N MET A 93 33.66 34.14 -7.94
CA MET A 93 34.05 35.48 -7.49
C MET A 93 35.17 35.46 -6.43
N GLN A 94 35.12 34.51 -5.48
CA GLN A 94 36.17 34.36 -4.46
C GLN A 94 37.53 33.99 -5.07
N THR A 95 37.55 33.20 -6.15
CA THR A 95 38.81 32.88 -6.85
C THR A 95 39.43 34.08 -7.55
N LEU A 96 38.63 35.03 -8.05
CA LEU A 96 39.12 36.24 -8.72
C LEU A 96 39.70 37.29 -7.77
N VAL A 97 39.34 37.26 -6.48
CA VAL A 97 39.81 38.26 -5.49
C VAL A 97 41.14 37.87 -4.84
N ARG A 98 41.66 36.65 -5.04
CA ARG A 98 43.01 36.23 -4.61
C ARG A 98 44.14 36.66 -5.57
N VAL A 99 44.08 37.89 -6.06
CA VAL A 99 45.19 38.51 -6.82
C VAL A 99 46.12 39.20 -5.82
N ASP A 100 47.38 38.76 -5.80
CA ASP A 100 48.46 39.22 -4.93
C ASP A 100 48.57 40.76 -4.83
N PRO A 101 48.53 41.35 -3.63
CA PRO A 101 48.79 42.78 -3.46
C PRO A 101 50.26 43.18 -3.72
N ASP A 102 51.19 42.22 -3.85
CA ASP A 102 52.64 42.49 -3.93
C ASP A 102 53.27 42.40 -5.33
N ARG A 103 52.50 42.18 -6.40
CA ARG A 103 53.06 42.17 -7.77
C ARG A 103 53.07 43.55 -8.42
N ARG A 104 53.96 44.43 -7.95
CA ARG A 104 54.50 45.52 -8.78
C ARG A 104 55.56 44.95 -9.73
N ARG A 105 55.17 44.34 -10.83
CA ARG A 105 55.97 44.36 -12.07
C ARG A 105 55.04 44.35 -13.27
N VAL A 106 55.03 45.49 -13.94
CA VAL A 106 54.60 45.68 -15.32
C VAL A 106 55.32 44.61 -16.14
N ASN A 107 54.54 43.70 -16.72
CA ASN A 107 54.81 43.10 -18.02
C ASN A 107 53.49 42.49 -18.48
N ASP A 108 53.13 42.85 -19.72
CA ASP A 108 51.94 42.44 -20.44
C ASP A 108 51.54 41.01 -20.14
N VAL A 109 50.45 40.86 -19.38
CA VAL A 109 49.64 39.66 -19.43
C VAL A 109 48.48 40.03 -20.34
N SER A 110 48.64 39.71 -21.62
CA SER A 110 47.53 39.60 -22.55
C SER A 110 46.49 38.72 -21.88
N VAL A 111 45.42 39.32 -21.38
CA VAL A 111 44.25 38.59 -20.92
C VAL A 111 43.63 38.07 -22.20
N ASP A 112 44.03 36.86 -22.60
CA ASP A 112 43.26 36.05 -23.52
C ASP A 112 41.90 35.83 -22.85
N PHE A 113 40.96 36.74 -23.14
CA PHE A 113 39.56 36.43 -23.28
C PHE A 113 39.46 35.47 -24.47
N GLY A 114 40.02 34.27 -24.29
CA GLY A 114 39.74 33.11 -25.08
C GLY A 114 38.25 32.89 -24.94
N ILE A 115 37.54 33.42 -25.94
CA ILE A 115 36.20 33.09 -26.35
C ILE A 115 35.96 31.66 -25.87
N LEU A 116 35.13 31.53 -24.83
CA LEU A 116 34.43 30.27 -24.59
C LEU A 116 33.65 30.05 -25.88
N GLN A 117 34.29 29.35 -26.82
CA GLN A 117 33.61 28.69 -27.90
C GLN A 117 32.47 27.97 -27.19
N GLU A 118 31.26 28.39 -27.53
CA GLU A 118 30.08 27.57 -27.35
C GLU A 118 30.39 26.25 -28.07
N ASP A 119 31.04 25.33 -27.37
CA ASP A 119 31.09 23.94 -27.78
C ASP A 119 29.65 23.49 -27.58
N LYS A 120 28.83 23.73 -28.62
CA LYS A 120 27.44 23.29 -28.81
C LYS A 120 27.33 21.76 -28.91
N ARG A 121 28.27 21.08 -28.28
CA ARG A 121 28.19 19.69 -27.84
C ARG A 121 27.84 19.68 -26.35
N PHE A 122 26.90 20.54 -25.94
CA PHE A 122 26.09 20.22 -24.77
C PHE A 122 25.28 18.99 -25.17
N VAL A 123 25.83 17.83 -24.86
CA VAL A 123 25.14 16.55 -24.89
C VAL A 123 23.82 16.81 -24.17
N PRO A 124 22.67 16.69 -24.83
CA PRO A 124 21.42 16.99 -24.17
C PRO A 124 21.36 16.08 -22.94
N ALA A 125 21.01 16.65 -21.78
CA ALA A 125 20.80 15.91 -20.53
C ALA A 125 19.70 14.83 -20.62
N SER A 126 19.20 14.55 -21.84
CA SER A 126 18.22 13.54 -22.20
C SER A 126 18.81 12.18 -22.60
N LYS A 127 20.13 11.95 -22.46
CA LYS A 127 20.74 10.63 -22.74
C LYS A 127 21.65 10.04 -21.66
N PHE A 128 21.59 10.55 -20.43
CA PHE A 128 21.83 9.66 -19.28
C PHE A 128 20.53 8.89 -19.07
N SER A 129 20.28 7.88 -19.90
CA SER A 129 19.47 6.76 -19.44
C SER A 129 20.26 6.17 -18.28
N LEU A 130 19.95 6.62 -17.07
CA LEU A 130 20.22 5.90 -15.84
C LEU A 130 19.53 4.54 -16.01
N GLN A 131 20.17 3.62 -16.73
CA GLN A 131 20.01 2.20 -16.47
C GLN A 131 20.58 2.05 -15.06
N GLU A 132 19.70 2.30 -14.09
CA GLU A 132 20.00 2.13 -12.68
C GLU A 132 20.38 0.68 -12.50
N GLU A 133 21.68 0.39 -12.50
CA GLU A 133 22.22 -0.87 -12.04
C GLU A 133 21.78 -1.02 -10.59
N GLN A 134 20.71 -1.79 -10.40
CA GLN A 134 20.29 -2.28 -9.09
C GLN A 134 21.22 -3.45 -8.78
N GLU A 135 21.98 -3.35 -7.69
CA GLU A 135 22.94 -4.38 -7.31
C GLU A 135 22.19 -5.56 -6.66
N GLU A 136 22.34 -6.74 -7.24
CA GLU A 136 21.88 -8.00 -6.66
C GLU A 136 22.94 -8.55 -5.70
N LYS A 137 22.50 -8.93 -4.50
CA LYS A 137 23.35 -9.46 -3.44
C LYS A 137 22.80 -10.78 -2.94
N GLU A 138 23.70 -11.74 -2.74
CA GLU A 138 23.39 -13.00 -2.08
C GLU A 138 23.65 -12.91 -0.57
N LEU A 139 22.69 -13.36 0.23
CA LEU A 139 22.72 -13.33 1.69
C LEU A 139 22.45 -14.72 2.23
N LYS A 140 23.30 -15.19 3.14
CA LYS A 140 23.08 -16.42 3.90
C LYS A 140 22.65 -16.04 5.30
N LEU A 141 21.40 -16.31 5.65
CA LEU A 141 20.84 -15.93 6.94
C LEU A 141 20.41 -17.17 7.71
N LYS A 142 20.74 -17.22 8.99
CA LYS A 142 20.21 -18.24 9.92
C LYS A 142 18.76 -17.94 10.26
N ARG A 143 17.92 -18.97 10.37
CA ARG A 143 16.54 -18.87 10.84
C ARG A 143 16.51 -18.67 12.36
N GLY A 144 15.62 -17.80 12.82
CA GLY A 144 15.45 -17.47 14.25
C GLY A 144 14.72 -18.57 15.03
N GLY A 145 14.40 -18.28 16.30
CA GLY A 145 13.73 -19.24 17.21
C GLY A 145 12.38 -19.76 16.72
N ASN A 146 11.64 -18.95 15.96
CA ASN A 146 10.35 -19.33 15.35
C ASN A 146 10.51 -20.00 13.98
N GLY A 147 11.74 -20.28 13.54
CA GLY A 147 12.00 -20.89 12.24
C GLY A 147 11.88 -19.95 11.04
N GLY A 148 11.59 -18.66 11.24
CA GLY A 148 11.56 -17.63 10.20
C GLY A 148 12.73 -16.65 10.29
N LEU A 149 12.74 -15.65 9.41
CA LEU A 149 13.73 -14.57 9.41
C LEU A 149 13.26 -13.31 10.16
N GLY A 150 11.98 -13.18 10.50
CA GLY A 150 11.43 -11.95 11.08
C GLY A 150 11.36 -10.82 10.05
N ILE A 151 10.81 -11.11 8.87
CA ILE A 151 10.55 -10.12 7.82
C ILE A 151 9.12 -10.27 7.33
N ARG A 152 8.46 -9.15 7.02
CA ARG A 152 7.21 -9.13 6.25
C ARG A 152 7.51 -8.63 4.85
N PHE A 153 6.85 -9.22 3.87
CA PHE A 153 6.99 -8.84 2.46
C PHE A 153 5.64 -8.92 1.76
N ALA A 154 5.53 -8.22 0.63
CA ALA A 154 4.33 -8.20 -0.19
C ALA A 154 4.69 -8.15 -1.67
N VAL A 155 3.77 -8.57 -2.53
CA VAL A 155 3.91 -8.37 -3.99
C VAL A 155 3.43 -6.96 -4.34
N SER A 156 4.33 -6.15 -4.89
CA SER A 156 4.04 -4.80 -5.35
C SER A 156 3.06 -4.78 -6.52
N GLU A 157 2.55 -3.60 -6.86
CA GLU A 157 1.76 -3.40 -8.10
C GLU A 157 2.55 -3.78 -9.36
N SER A 158 3.87 -3.55 -9.35
CA SER A 158 4.79 -3.96 -10.41
C SER A 158 5.11 -5.46 -10.43
N GLY A 159 4.52 -6.24 -9.52
CA GLY A 159 4.71 -7.69 -9.48
C GLY A 159 6.04 -8.14 -8.88
N ARG A 160 6.66 -7.31 -8.04
CA ARG A 160 7.93 -7.61 -7.37
C ARG A 160 7.70 -7.93 -5.91
N VAL A 161 8.51 -8.81 -5.33
CA VAL A 161 8.38 -9.17 -3.91
C VAL A 161 9.22 -8.20 -3.09
N ILE A 162 8.59 -7.31 -2.33
CA ILE A 162 9.27 -6.23 -1.61
C ILE A 162 9.19 -6.47 -0.11
N VAL A 163 10.31 -6.26 0.60
CA VAL A 163 10.36 -6.27 2.06
C VAL A 163 9.62 -5.05 2.61
N MET A 164 8.54 -5.29 3.34
CA MET A 164 7.68 -4.26 3.94
C MET A 164 8.11 -3.91 5.36
N GLU A 165 8.61 -4.91 6.10
CA GLU A 165 9.07 -4.72 7.47
C GLU A 165 10.17 -5.72 7.82
N VAL A 166 11.10 -5.29 8.67
CA VAL A 166 12.06 -6.15 9.33
C VAL A 166 11.77 -6.07 10.83
N MET A 167 11.34 -7.19 11.42
CA MET A 167 10.98 -7.27 12.84
C MET A 167 12.19 -6.98 13.71
N MET A 168 12.02 -6.10 14.70
CA MET A 168 13.05 -5.84 15.71
C MET A 168 13.38 -7.15 16.45
N GLU A 169 14.67 -7.39 16.71
CA GLU A 169 15.20 -8.64 17.29
C GLU A 169 14.99 -9.90 16.41
N GLY A 170 14.38 -9.76 15.24
CA GLY A 170 14.26 -10.82 14.24
C GLY A 170 15.62 -11.24 13.69
N SER A 171 15.69 -12.44 13.13
CA SER A 171 16.96 -12.99 12.64
C SER A 171 17.61 -12.17 11.52
N ALA A 172 16.79 -11.62 10.62
CA ALA A 172 17.22 -10.70 9.57
C ALA A 172 17.71 -9.35 10.12
N PHE A 173 17.09 -8.85 11.20
CA PHE A 173 17.53 -7.63 11.88
C PHE A 173 18.89 -7.84 12.54
N CYS A 174 19.05 -8.92 13.30
CA CYS A 174 20.27 -9.22 14.05
C CYS A 174 21.48 -9.52 13.15
N GLN A 175 21.26 -10.19 12.02
CA GLN A 175 22.32 -10.49 11.05
C GLN A 175 22.56 -9.34 10.05
N GLY A 176 21.56 -8.49 9.83
CA GLY A 176 21.60 -7.38 8.91
C GLY A 176 21.60 -7.80 7.44
N GLY A 177 21.88 -6.84 6.55
CA GLY A 177 21.99 -7.08 5.10
C GLY A 177 20.67 -7.02 4.33
N ILE A 178 19.52 -7.08 5.00
CA ILE A 178 18.18 -6.83 4.43
C ILE A 178 17.59 -5.59 5.08
N LYS A 179 16.95 -4.73 4.28
CA LYS A 179 16.18 -3.58 4.77
C LYS A 179 14.81 -3.50 4.09
N VAL A 180 13.93 -2.71 4.71
CA VAL A 180 12.64 -2.34 4.10
C VAL A 180 12.88 -1.69 2.74
N GLY A 181 12.09 -2.12 1.76
CA GLY A 181 12.18 -1.70 0.37
C GLY A 181 13.00 -2.62 -0.53
N ASP A 182 13.85 -3.49 0.01
CA ASP A 182 14.61 -4.44 -0.80
C ASP A 182 13.69 -5.44 -1.52
N GLU A 183 14.08 -5.83 -2.73
CA GLU A 183 13.35 -6.80 -3.54
C GLU A 183 13.93 -8.20 -3.34
N ILE A 184 13.08 -9.18 -3.02
CA ILE A 184 13.45 -10.59 -2.90
C ILE A 184 13.36 -11.22 -4.30
N VAL A 185 14.52 -11.53 -4.88
CA VAL A 185 14.64 -12.10 -6.23
C VAL A 185 14.59 -13.63 -6.18
N SER A 186 15.24 -14.26 -5.19
CA SER A 186 15.20 -15.71 -5.01
C SER A 186 15.33 -16.12 -3.55
N VAL A 187 14.75 -17.28 -3.22
CA VAL A 187 14.96 -17.99 -1.95
C VAL A 187 15.50 -19.38 -2.26
N ASP A 188 16.69 -19.66 -1.75
CA ASP A 188 17.52 -20.79 -2.09
C ASP A 188 17.70 -20.90 -3.62
N SER A 189 17.26 -22.01 -4.21
CA SER A 189 17.31 -22.25 -5.66
C SER A 189 16.05 -21.82 -6.40
N HIS A 190 15.08 -21.21 -5.72
CA HIS A 190 13.81 -20.78 -6.32
C HIS A 190 13.85 -19.29 -6.63
N THR A 191 13.94 -18.96 -7.92
CA THR A 191 13.85 -17.59 -8.43
C THR A 191 12.39 -17.23 -8.69
N PHE A 192 12.00 -16.01 -8.33
CA PHE A 192 10.66 -15.49 -8.59
C PHE A 192 10.73 -14.63 -9.85
N GLU A 193 9.95 -15.01 -10.87
CA GLU A 193 9.95 -14.30 -12.15
C GLU A 193 9.38 -12.89 -12.03
N GLU A 194 9.99 -11.95 -12.74
CA GLU A 194 9.38 -10.65 -13.02
C GLU A 194 8.12 -10.89 -13.88
N GLY A 195 6.96 -10.38 -13.46
CA GLY A 195 5.71 -10.65 -14.18
C GLY A 195 4.45 -10.83 -13.32
N LEU A 196 4.55 -10.76 -11.99
CA LEU A 196 3.37 -10.90 -11.12
C LEU A 196 2.37 -9.73 -11.29
N GLN A 197 2.71 -8.64 -12.00
CA GLN A 197 1.84 -7.46 -12.16
C GLN A 197 0.49 -7.79 -12.78
N ASN A 198 0.46 -8.74 -13.74
CA ASN A 198 -0.75 -9.12 -14.47
C ASN A 198 -1.51 -10.29 -13.81
N ARG A 199 -0.99 -10.82 -12.69
CA ARG A 199 -1.62 -11.93 -11.98
C ARG A 199 -2.76 -11.44 -11.10
N THR A 200 -3.73 -12.32 -10.90
CA THR A 200 -4.87 -12.10 -10.00
C THR A 200 -4.38 -11.96 -8.55
N ALA A 201 -5.20 -11.34 -7.69
CA ALA A 201 -4.89 -11.19 -6.27
C ALA A 201 -4.62 -12.55 -5.58
N MET A 202 -5.38 -13.59 -5.95
CA MET A 202 -5.24 -14.94 -5.43
C MET A 202 -3.89 -15.57 -5.79
N GLU A 203 -3.42 -15.40 -7.03
CA GLU A 203 -2.11 -15.90 -7.47
C GLU A 203 -0.95 -15.17 -6.77
N LYS A 204 -1.12 -13.86 -6.51
CA LYS A 204 -0.15 -13.07 -5.73
C LYS A 204 -0.06 -13.59 -4.30
N GLU A 205 -1.20 -13.88 -3.66
CA GLU A 205 -1.27 -14.42 -2.31
C GLU A 205 -0.63 -15.81 -2.22
N GLN A 206 -0.92 -16.71 -3.18
CA GLN A 206 -0.26 -18.02 -3.29
C GLN A 206 1.26 -17.90 -3.45
N THR A 207 1.72 -16.88 -4.20
CA THR A 207 3.15 -16.62 -4.36
C THR A 207 3.78 -16.19 -3.03
N VAL A 208 3.13 -15.30 -2.28
CA VAL A 208 3.60 -14.88 -0.95
C VAL A 208 3.67 -16.07 0.00
N GLU A 209 2.66 -16.93 0.00
CA GLU A 209 2.62 -18.15 0.82
C GLU A 209 3.76 -19.12 0.44
N ALA A 210 3.98 -19.36 -0.86
CA ALA A 210 5.07 -20.20 -1.33
C ALA A 210 6.44 -19.68 -0.88
N ILE A 211 6.68 -18.36 -0.99
CA ILE A 211 7.90 -17.73 -0.51
C ILE A 211 8.03 -17.87 1.01
N SER A 212 6.94 -17.66 1.75
CA SER A 212 6.91 -17.80 3.21
C SER A 212 7.33 -19.21 3.63
N ASN A 213 6.85 -20.23 2.92
CA ASN A 213 7.17 -21.63 3.19
C ASN A 213 8.64 -21.98 2.88
N LEU A 214 9.26 -21.33 1.90
CA LEU A 214 10.70 -21.49 1.61
C LEU A 214 11.58 -20.82 2.68
N ILE A 215 11.15 -19.64 3.16
CA ILE A 215 11.88 -18.90 4.20
C ILE A 215 11.77 -19.60 5.55
N LYS A 216 10.61 -20.17 5.86
CA LYS A 216 10.39 -20.93 7.09
C LYS A 216 11.14 -22.26 7.07
N GLY A 217 11.62 -22.68 8.22
CA GLY A 217 12.34 -23.95 8.39
C GLY A 217 12.72 -24.17 9.84
N SER A 218 13.55 -25.18 10.11
CA SER A 218 13.98 -25.46 11.49
C SER A 218 14.83 -24.31 12.04
N PRO A 219 14.62 -23.90 13.30
CA PRO A 219 15.44 -22.86 13.95
C PRO A 219 16.94 -23.15 13.85
N GLY A 220 17.74 -22.12 13.58
CA GLY A 220 19.19 -22.21 13.45
C GLY A 220 19.71 -22.70 12.09
N THR A 221 18.85 -23.26 11.22
CA THR A 221 19.24 -23.62 9.84
C THR A 221 19.39 -22.38 8.96
N GLU A 222 20.16 -22.48 7.87
CA GLU A 222 20.42 -21.37 6.96
C GLU A 222 19.45 -21.36 5.78
N VAL A 223 19.15 -20.15 5.29
CA VAL A 223 18.45 -19.90 4.03
C VAL A 223 19.27 -18.91 3.21
N ASN A 224 19.39 -19.17 1.91
CA ASN A 224 20.05 -18.26 0.98
C ASN A 224 19.01 -17.35 0.35
N LEU A 225 19.21 -16.05 0.40
CA LEU A 225 18.37 -15.08 -0.27
C LEU A 225 19.19 -14.34 -1.32
N ARG A 226 18.64 -14.20 -2.52
CA ARG A 226 19.13 -13.20 -3.47
C ARG A 226 18.21 -12.01 -3.41
N ILE A 227 18.75 -10.87 -3.00
CA ILE A 227 18.01 -9.62 -2.90
C ILE A 227 18.55 -8.61 -3.90
N ARG A 228 17.69 -7.74 -4.39
CA ARG A 228 18.06 -6.58 -5.17
C ARG A 228 17.89 -5.36 -4.28
N THR A 229 19.00 -4.66 -4.04
CA THR A 229 19.01 -3.57 -3.05
C THR A 229 18.18 -2.40 -3.53
N SER A 230 17.25 -1.97 -2.68
CA SER A 230 16.58 -0.70 -2.91
C SER A 230 17.61 0.41 -2.73
N ARG A 231 17.82 1.24 -3.75
CA ARG A 231 18.51 2.50 -3.51
C ARG A 231 17.65 3.28 -2.52
N PRO A 232 18.22 3.87 -1.46
CA PRO A 232 17.47 4.84 -0.67
C PRO A 232 17.04 5.93 -1.64
N HIS A 233 15.75 5.93 -2.02
CA HIS A 233 15.24 6.99 -2.87
C HIS A 233 15.39 8.25 -2.03
N PRO A 234 16.12 9.29 -2.50
CA PRO A 234 16.40 10.47 -1.67
C PRO A 234 15.12 11.22 -1.27
N ALA A 235 13.97 10.89 -1.86
CA ALA A 235 12.66 11.39 -1.47
C ALA A 235 12.02 10.65 -0.26
N ASN A 236 12.48 9.45 0.10
CA ASN A 236 11.89 8.64 1.19
C ASN A 236 12.66 8.70 2.52
N ILE A 237 13.65 9.60 2.65
CA ILE A 237 14.30 9.89 3.94
C ILE A 237 13.39 10.74 4.85
N PHE A 238 12.25 11.24 4.33
CA PHE A 238 11.39 12.19 5.03
C PHE A 238 9.88 11.90 4.90
N GLU A 239 9.43 10.65 4.93
CA GLU A 239 7.96 10.39 5.05
C GLU A 239 7.62 8.97 5.55
N TRP A 240 8.23 8.54 6.66
CA TRP A 240 7.62 7.53 7.52
C TRP A 240 7.55 8.17 8.91
N ASP A 241 6.42 8.82 9.19
CA ASP A 241 6.14 9.40 10.49
C ASP A 241 6.15 8.27 11.55
N MET A 242 7.19 8.27 12.40
CA MET A 242 7.32 7.35 13.54
C MET A 242 6.36 7.69 14.70
N SER A 243 5.42 8.62 14.51
CA SER A 243 4.45 9.02 15.55
C SER A 243 3.50 7.88 15.99
N ASP A 244 3.35 6.82 15.19
CA ASP A 244 2.51 5.66 15.55
C ASP A 244 3.20 4.60 16.43
N TYR A 245 4.50 4.73 16.74
CA TYR A 245 5.24 3.75 17.57
C TYR A 245 5.60 4.25 18.98
N SER A 246 4.87 5.23 19.52
CA SER A 246 4.95 5.56 20.95
C SER A 246 4.20 4.52 21.80
N THR A 247 4.79 3.35 21.99
CA THR A 247 4.38 2.43 23.06
C THR A 247 4.94 2.93 24.38
N THR A 248 4.17 3.79 25.06
CA THR A 248 4.32 3.88 26.52
C THR A 248 3.72 2.63 27.17
N PRO A 249 4.35 2.03 28.17
CA PRO A 249 3.85 0.83 28.81
C PRO A 249 2.69 1.19 29.74
N THR A 250 1.46 0.96 29.30
CA THR A 250 0.28 1.01 30.17
C THR A 250 0.34 -0.17 31.14
N LYS A 251 0.63 0.16 32.41
CA LYS A 251 0.54 -0.77 33.54
C LYS A 251 -0.91 -1.25 33.68
N HIS A 252 -1.21 -2.46 33.25
CA HIS A 252 -2.46 -3.12 33.63
C HIS A 252 -2.31 -3.76 35.02
N SER A 253 -3.03 -3.16 35.97
CA SER A 253 -3.28 -3.71 37.29
C SER A 253 -4.20 -4.92 37.22
N LYS A 254 -3.90 -5.91 38.05
CA LYS A 254 -4.79 -7.02 38.42
C LYS A 254 -6.16 -6.48 38.88
N LYS A 255 -7.26 -6.99 38.35
CA LYS A 255 -8.36 -7.58 39.15
C LYS A 255 -9.53 -8.14 38.31
N GLN A 256 -9.91 -9.34 38.74
CA GLN A 256 -11.25 -9.90 38.88
C GLN A 256 -12.01 -10.45 37.66
N ALA A 257 -12.29 -11.75 37.82
CA ALA A 257 -13.15 -12.60 37.03
C ALA A 257 -14.62 -12.11 37.03
N ARG A 258 -15.28 -12.32 35.88
CA ARG A 258 -16.64 -12.87 35.81
C ARG A 258 -16.89 -13.44 34.41
N ASN A 259 -17.28 -14.71 34.41
CA ASN A 259 -17.92 -15.45 33.31
C ASN A 259 -19.12 -14.69 32.74
N VAL A 260 -19.20 -14.50 31.41
CA VAL A 260 -20.43 -14.66 30.60
C VAL A 260 -20.03 -14.88 29.11
N GLY A 261 -20.50 -15.97 28.51
CA GLY A 261 -21.07 -15.99 27.14
C GLY A 261 -20.13 -15.97 25.93
N GLN A 262 -20.09 -17.11 25.22
CA GLN A 262 -19.54 -17.30 23.87
C GLN A 262 -20.16 -16.39 22.80
N VAL A 263 -19.35 -15.94 21.83
CA VAL A 263 -19.66 -15.94 20.37
C VAL A 263 -18.33 -16.04 19.58
N PRO A 264 -18.20 -16.88 18.53
CA PRO A 264 -16.93 -17.05 17.81
C PRO A 264 -16.79 -16.03 16.68
N TYR A 265 -15.64 -15.34 16.62
CA TYR A 265 -15.15 -14.69 15.40
C TYR A 265 -13.83 -15.35 15.00
N HIS A 266 -13.83 -16.00 13.85
CA HIS A 266 -12.61 -16.34 13.12
C HIS A 266 -12.03 -15.07 12.53
N ARG A 267 -10.89 -14.62 13.06
CA ARG A 267 -10.03 -13.62 12.42
C ARG A 267 -8.59 -14.09 12.60
N SER A 268 -8.06 -14.73 11.56
CA SER A 268 -6.67 -15.13 11.45
C SER A 268 -5.85 -13.95 10.96
N ASP A 269 -5.53 -13.05 11.90
CA ASP A 269 -4.43 -12.11 11.72
C ASP A 269 -3.13 -12.85 12.09
N LEU A 270 -2.43 -13.33 11.06
CA LEU A 270 -1.10 -13.93 11.20
C LEU A 270 -0.06 -12.82 11.36
N VAL A 271 0.26 -12.53 12.62
CA VAL A 271 1.52 -11.90 12.99
C VAL A 271 2.59 -13.01 12.95
N LEU A 272 3.62 -12.86 12.10
CA LEU A 272 4.73 -13.80 11.88
C LEU A 272 6.08 -13.11 12.11
#